data_AF-A0A968ZWK6-F1
#
_entry.id   AF-A0A968ZWK6-F1
#
_cell.length_a   1.000
_cell.length_b   1.000
_cell.length_c   1.000
_cell.angle_alpha   90.00
_cell.angle_beta   90.00
_cell.angle_gamma   90.00
#
_symmetry.space_group_name_H-M   'P 1'
#
loop_
_entity.id
_entity.type
_entity.pdbx_description
1 polymer ?
#
loop_
_entity_poly.entity_id
_entity_poly.type
_entity_poly.pdbx_seq_one_letter_code
_entity_poly.pdbx_strand_id
1 'polypeptide(L)'
;MERVLRAIAKVGVGGLLLIAGCGRLATPPARQVSIHQNWALQPGSEVAGYHVSGGLGDISIELKGKAARAPFNGKVQPSTAECVMFSSPEVPAYLFRFCGLHNIQLGEIEAGHKIGSGETLQFAALRKQPDGTWALVEPAVDILERTVSTP
;
A
#
# COMPACT_ATOMS: atom_id res chain seq x y z
N MET A 1 -1.04 -13.46 78.30
CA MET A 1 -0.18 -14.09 79.32
C MET A 1 1.22 -14.12 78.74
N GLU A 2 2.18 -13.46 79.42
CA GLU A 2 3.65 -13.44 79.19
C GLU A 2 4.16 -12.85 77.86
N ARG A 3 4.72 -11.64 77.74
CA ARG A 3 5.90 -10.95 78.31
C ARG A 3 7.29 -11.55 77.98
N VAL A 4 8.19 -10.61 77.61
CA VAL A 4 9.67 -10.58 77.72
C VAL A 4 10.43 -11.06 76.46
N LEU A 5 10.98 -10.19 75.59
CA LEU A 5 12.12 -9.23 75.66
C LEU A 5 13.51 -9.86 75.39
N ARG A 6 14.27 -9.20 74.51
CA ARG A 6 15.74 -9.27 74.20
C ARG A 6 16.13 -10.11 72.97
N ALA A 7 17.12 -9.76 72.16
CA ALA A 7 17.86 -8.52 71.89
C ALA A 7 18.66 -8.71 70.58
N ILE A 8 18.70 -7.64 69.78
CA ILE A 8 19.69 -7.17 68.81
C ILE A 8 20.83 -8.14 68.40
N ALA A 9 20.94 -8.40 67.09
CA ALA A 9 22.21 -8.60 66.41
C ALA A 9 22.23 -7.83 65.07
N LYS A 10 23.19 -6.91 64.94
CA LYS A 10 23.48 -6.08 63.77
C LYS A 10 24.26 -6.89 62.73
N VAL A 11 23.74 -7.11 61.53
CA VAL A 11 24.48 -7.35 60.27
C VAL A 11 23.44 -7.16 59.16
N GLY A 12 23.60 -6.44 58.06
CA GLY A 12 24.68 -5.66 57.47
C GLY A 12 24.04 -5.05 56.21
N VAL A 13 24.45 -3.84 55.87
CA VAL A 13 24.02 -3.12 54.66
C VAL A 13 24.28 -4.01 53.44
N GLY A 14 23.20 -4.46 52.81
CA GLY A 14 23.22 -5.32 51.63
C GLY A 14 22.14 -4.89 50.64
N GLY A 15 22.17 -3.60 50.27
CA GLY A 15 21.38 -3.09 49.15
C GLY A 15 21.91 -3.69 47.85
N LEU A 16 21.37 -4.84 47.45
CA LEU A 16 21.62 -5.41 46.14
C LEU A 16 20.65 -4.76 45.16
N LEU A 17 21.12 -3.68 44.52
CA LEU A 17 20.49 -3.08 43.36
C LEU A 17 20.21 -4.17 42.32
N LEU A 18 18.92 -4.43 42.07
CA LEU A 18 18.47 -5.09 40.85
C LEU A 18 18.64 -4.09 39.71
N ILE A 19 19.82 -4.09 39.10
CA ILE A 19 20.11 -3.31 37.91
C ILE A 19 19.30 -3.93 36.76
N ALA A 20 18.13 -3.36 36.50
CA ALA A 20 17.37 -3.59 35.29
C ALA A 20 18.23 -3.13 34.11
N GLY A 21 18.97 -4.06 33.52
CA GLY A 21 19.69 -3.85 32.27
C GLY A 21 18.70 -3.68 31.14
N CYS A 22 18.24 -2.46 30.91
CA CYS A 22 17.62 -2.06 29.65
C CYS A 22 18.71 -2.07 28.57
N GLY A 23 19.05 -3.26 28.07
CA GLY A 23 19.82 -3.41 26.85
C GLY A 23 18.99 -2.84 25.71
N ARG A 24 19.28 -1.61 25.28
CA ARG A 24 18.74 -1.07 24.03
C ARG A 24 19.27 -1.97 22.91
N LEU A 25 18.39 -2.83 22.39
CA LEU A 25 18.67 -3.58 21.16
C LEU A 25 19.02 -2.55 20.09
N ALA A 26 20.23 -2.64 19.55
CA ALA A 26 20.65 -1.77 18.46
C ALA A 26 19.71 -2.03 17.27
N THR A 27 19.07 -0.98 16.76
CA THR A 27 18.29 -1.07 15.53
C THR A 27 19.22 -1.52 14.41
N PRO A 28 18.96 -2.65 13.73
CA PRO A 28 19.80 -3.09 12.64
C PRO A 28 19.81 -2.02 11.54
N PRO A 29 20.97 -1.76 10.91
CA PRO A 29 21.04 -0.76 9.85
C PRO A 29 20.15 -1.17 8.67
N ALA A 30 19.55 -0.17 8.02
CA ALA A 30 18.75 -0.41 6.82
C ALA A 30 19.62 -1.05 5.72
N ARG A 31 19.10 -2.11 5.09
CA ARG A 31 19.75 -2.74 3.95
C ARG A 31 19.53 -1.88 2.71
N GLN A 32 20.62 -1.43 2.09
CA GLN A 32 20.56 -0.84 0.76
C GLN A 32 20.50 -1.97 -0.28
N VAL A 33 19.45 -1.97 -1.10
CA VAL A 33 19.29 -2.88 -2.23
C VAL A 33 19.31 -2.02 -3.49
N SER A 34 20.23 -2.33 -4.42
CA SER A 34 20.28 -1.65 -5.71
C SER A 34 19.26 -2.30 -6.65
N ILE A 35 18.15 -1.61 -6.91
CA ILE A 35 17.15 -2.03 -7.89
C ILE A 35 17.49 -1.36 -9.22
N HIS A 36 17.68 -2.15 -10.29
CA HIS A 36 18.08 -1.63 -11.60
C HIS A 36 16.90 -1.13 -12.46
N GLN A 37 15.66 -1.34 -12.04
CA GLN A 37 14.48 -0.86 -12.76
C GLN A 37 14.19 0.60 -12.38
N ASN A 38 14.48 1.52 -13.30
CA ASN A 38 14.34 2.96 -13.10
C ASN A 38 12.97 3.47 -13.56
N TRP A 39 11.92 3.00 -12.91
CA TRP A 39 10.54 3.42 -13.18
C TRP A 39 10.26 4.78 -12.54
N ALA A 40 9.43 5.60 -13.17
CA ALA A 40 9.06 6.93 -12.67
C ALA A 40 8.31 6.85 -11.32
N LEU A 41 7.50 5.82 -11.12
CA LEU A 41 6.76 5.56 -9.88
C LEU A 41 7.55 4.62 -8.98
N GLN A 42 7.96 5.13 -7.82
CA GLN A 42 8.71 4.41 -6.80
C GLN A 42 8.02 4.55 -5.44
N PRO A 43 8.28 3.64 -4.48
CA PRO A 43 7.85 3.85 -3.10
C PRO A 43 8.35 5.21 -2.56
N GLY A 44 7.44 5.99 -2.01
CA GLY A 44 7.70 7.36 -1.55
C GLY A 44 7.36 8.45 -2.57
N SER A 45 7.11 8.12 -3.84
CA SER A 45 6.54 9.08 -4.80
C SER A 45 5.10 9.48 -4.42
N GLU A 46 4.62 10.59 -4.97
CA GLU A 46 3.23 11.04 -4.80
C GLU A 46 2.51 11.15 -6.13
N VAL A 47 1.22 10.81 -6.14
CA VAL A 47 0.33 10.99 -7.28
C VAL A 47 -0.96 11.63 -6.79
N ALA A 48 -1.29 12.84 -7.27
CA ALA A 48 -2.44 13.62 -6.83
C ALA A 48 -2.60 13.71 -5.29
N GLY A 49 -1.47 13.83 -4.57
CA GLY A 49 -1.43 13.92 -3.10
C GLY A 49 -1.59 12.59 -2.35
N TYR A 50 -1.59 11.46 -3.05
CA TYR A 50 -1.55 10.12 -2.44
C TYR A 50 -0.13 9.55 -2.50
N HIS A 51 0.29 8.89 -1.41
CA HIS A 51 1.59 8.23 -1.37
C HIS A 51 1.56 6.90 -2.11
N VAL A 52 2.59 6.67 -2.90
CA VAL A 52 2.92 5.38 -3.51
C VAL A 52 3.68 4.56 -2.48
N SER A 53 3.12 3.43 -2.05
CA SER A 53 3.74 2.52 -1.08
C SER A 53 4.45 1.33 -1.73
N GLY A 54 4.21 1.09 -3.02
CA GLY A 54 4.80 0.01 -3.81
C GLY A 54 4.91 0.36 -5.29
N GLY A 55 5.97 -0.11 -5.94
CA GLY A 55 6.18 -0.04 -7.39
C GLY A 55 6.68 -1.38 -7.93
N LEU A 56 6.93 -1.49 -9.25
CA LEU A 56 7.34 -2.70 -10.03
C LEU A 56 6.22 -3.41 -10.83
N GLY A 57 5.29 -2.66 -11.43
CA GLY A 57 4.32 -3.15 -12.42
C GLY A 57 2.91 -3.14 -11.90
N ASP A 58 2.82 -3.29 -10.59
CA ASP A 58 1.65 -3.06 -9.79
C ASP A 58 1.99 -1.95 -8.79
N ILE A 59 1.23 -0.86 -8.83
CA ILE A 59 1.44 0.33 -8.02
C ILE A 59 0.48 0.26 -6.84
N SER A 60 1.02 0.30 -5.63
CA SER A 60 0.22 0.40 -4.40
C SER A 60 0.03 1.86 -4.02
N ILE A 61 -1.23 2.31 -3.92
CA ILE A 61 -1.59 3.69 -3.57
C ILE A 61 -2.48 3.69 -2.33
N GLU A 62 -2.11 4.47 -1.32
CA GLU A 62 -2.88 4.60 -0.07
C GLU A 62 -4.09 5.52 -0.25
N LEU A 63 -5.24 4.96 -0.64
CA LEU A 63 -6.48 5.72 -0.89
C LEU A 63 -7.14 6.30 0.37
N LYS A 64 -6.87 5.77 1.58
CA LYS A 64 -7.44 6.25 2.85
C LYS A 64 -8.98 6.29 2.82
N GLY A 65 -9.59 5.24 2.29
CA GLY A 65 -11.05 5.11 2.14
C GLY A 65 -11.66 5.87 0.96
N LYS A 66 -10.87 6.63 0.19
CA LYS A 66 -11.37 7.43 -0.94
C LYS A 66 -11.68 6.59 -2.18
N ALA A 67 -12.33 7.23 -3.14
CA ALA A 67 -12.77 6.61 -4.38
C ALA A 67 -11.64 6.52 -5.42
N ALA A 68 -11.59 5.40 -6.13
CA ALA A 68 -10.94 5.29 -7.43
C ALA A 68 -11.97 5.49 -8.54
N ARG A 69 -11.57 6.19 -9.60
CA ARG A 69 -12.44 6.66 -10.68
C ARG A 69 -11.97 6.14 -12.02
N ALA A 70 -12.89 6.08 -12.98
CA ALA A 70 -12.56 5.74 -14.34
C ALA A 70 -11.75 6.88 -14.99
N PRO A 71 -10.53 6.64 -15.50
CA PRO A 71 -9.73 7.68 -16.13
C PRO A 71 -10.28 8.12 -17.49
N PHE A 72 -11.10 7.28 -18.12
CA PHE A 72 -11.68 7.42 -19.44
C PHE A 72 -13.12 6.86 -19.45
N ASN A 73 -13.85 7.08 -20.54
CA ASN A 73 -15.07 6.30 -20.78
C ASN A 73 -14.66 4.86 -21.08
N GLY A 74 -15.36 3.88 -20.51
CA GLY A 74 -14.96 2.49 -20.68
C GLY A 74 -15.85 1.49 -19.96
N LYS A 75 -15.30 0.30 -19.76
CA LYS A 75 -16.02 -0.85 -19.22
C LYS A 75 -15.24 -1.48 -18.08
N VAL A 76 -15.90 -1.68 -16.95
CA VAL A 76 -15.41 -2.40 -15.77
C VAL A 76 -15.96 -3.82 -15.80
N GLN A 77 -15.07 -4.82 -15.71
CA GLN A 77 -15.41 -6.23 -15.75
C GLN A 77 -14.78 -6.98 -14.57
N PRO A 78 -15.43 -8.02 -14.02
CA PRO A 78 -14.83 -8.87 -13.01
C PRO A 78 -13.51 -9.49 -13.48
N SER A 79 -12.57 -9.63 -12.56
CA SER A 79 -11.33 -10.40 -12.75
C SER A 79 -11.16 -11.43 -11.64
N THR A 80 -10.02 -12.12 -11.60
CA THR A 80 -9.71 -13.03 -10.49
C THR A 80 -9.62 -12.27 -9.17
N ALA A 81 -9.98 -12.94 -8.07
CA ALA A 81 -9.75 -12.54 -6.66
C ALA A 81 -9.77 -11.02 -6.38
N GLU A 82 -10.95 -10.49 -6.05
CA GLU A 82 -11.15 -9.10 -5.54
C GLU A 82 -10.59 -7.98 -6.44
N CYS A 83 -10.37 -8.28 -7.72
CA CYS A 83 -9.95 -7.32 -8.72
C CYS A 83 -11.01 -7.14 -9.81
N VAL A 84 -10.95 -5.99 -10.47
CA VAL A 84 -11.64 -5.73 -11.74
C VAL A 84 -10.67 -5.27 -12.82
N MET A 85 -11.03 -5.56 -14.07
CA MET A 85 -10.37 -5.04 -15.25
C MET A 85 -11.18 -3.89 -15.81
N PHE A 86 -10.50 -2.81 -16.15
CA PHE A 86 -11.04 -1.70 -16.89
C PHE A 86 -10.43 -1.69 -18.30
N SER A 87 -11.28 -1.49 -19.30
CA SER A 87 -10.89 -1.30 -20.69
C SER A 87 -11.53 -0.02 -21.23
N SER A 88 -10.88 0.65 -22.17
CA SER A 88 -11.42 1.85 -22.81
C SER A 88 -11.08 1.88 -24.30
N PRO A 89 -12.01 2.32 -25.17
CA PRO A 89 -11.73 2.55 -26.58
C PRO A 89 -10.74 3.70 -26.81
N GLU A 90 -10.52 4.58 -25.83
CA GLU A 90 -9.54 5.68 -25.92
C GLU A 90 -8.09 5.16 -25.88
N VAL A 91 -7.87 4.02 -25.22
CA VAL A 91 -6.56 3.35 -25.08
C VAL A 91 -6.69 1.85 -25.38
N PRO A 92 -7.03 1.46 -26.62
CA PRO A 92 -7.52 0.12 -26.95
C PRO A 92 -6.48 -1.01 -26.80
N ALA A 93 -5.20 -0.66 -26.74
CA ALA A 93 -4.11 -1.62 -26.51
C ALA A 93 -3.79 -1.84 -25.03
N TYR A 94 -4.53 -1.21 -24.12
CA TYR A 94 -4.29 -1.25 -22.68
C TYR A 94 -5.47 -1.81 -21.89
N LEU A 95 -5.15 -2.49 -20.79
CA LEU A 95 -6.07 -2.83 -19.71
C LEU A 95 -5.53 -2.28 -18.40
N PHE A 96 -6.42 -1.85 -17.52
CA PHE A 96 -6.06 -1.43 -16.17
C PHE A 96 -6.69 -2.37 -15.16
N ARG A 97 -5.88 -2.95 -14.28
CA ARG A 97 -6.36 -3.79 -13.17
C ARG A 97 -6.47 -2.94 -11.92
N PHE A 98 -7.60 -3.07 -11.24
CA PHE A 98 -7.88 -2.43 -9.96
C PHE A 98 -8.17 -3.52 -8.93
N CYS A 99 -7.38 -3.59 -7.86
CA CYS A 99 -7.65 -4.47 -6.71
C CYS A 99 -7.68 -3.67 -5.40
N GLY A 100 -8.31 -4.22 -4.36
CA GLY A 100 -8.44 -3.59 -3.04
C GLY A 100 -9.60 -2.58 -2.95
N LEU A 101 -10.50 -2.59 -3.95
CA LEU A 101 -11.70 -1.76 -3.96
C LEU A 101 -12.93 -2.52 -3.47
N HIS A 102 -13.85 -1.79 -2.85
CA HIS A 102 -15.15 -2.25 -2.37
C HIS A 102 -16.26 -1.47 -3.08
N ASN A 103 -17.49 -2.01 -3.06
CA ASN A 103 -18.68 -1.40 -3.69
C ASN A 103 -18.44 -1.07 -5.18
N ILE A 104 -17.91 -2.04 -5.92
CA ILE A 104 -17.47 -1.84 -7.30
C ILE A 104 -18.66 -1.69 -8.25
N GLN A 105 -18.61 -0.69 -9.12
CA GLN A 105 -19.54 -0.50 -10.23
C GLN A 105 -19.06 -1.28 -11.46
N LEU A 106 -19.82 -2.30 -11.85
CA LEU A 106 -19.55 -3.11 -13.03
C LEU A 106 -20.31 -2.58 -14.24
N GLY A 107 -19.80 -2.87 -15.44
CA GLY A 107 -20.43 -2.47 -16.70
C GLY A 107 -19.79 -1.22 -17.31
N GLU A 108 -20.55 -0.53 -18.15
CA GLU A 108 -20.11 0.73 -18.76
C GLU A 108 -20.00 1.83 -17.70
N ILE A 109 -18.96 2.65 -17.80
CA ILE A 109 -18.69 3.74 -16.86
C ILE A 109 -18.13 4.94 -17.62
N GLU A 110 -18.57 6.12 -17.23
CA GLU A 110 -18.07 7.38 -17.78
C GLU A 110 -16.81 7.85 -17.04
N ALA A 111 -15.96 8.63 -17.72
CA ALA A 111 -14.78 9.24 -17.14
C ALA A 111 -15.13 10.03 -15.86
N GLY A 112 -14.28 9.93 -14.83
CA GLY A 112 -14.46 10.58 -13.53
C GLY A 112 -15.49 9.90 -12.61
N HIS A 113 -16.31 8.98 -13.11
CA HIS A 113 -17.23 8.24 -12.26
C HIS A 113 -16.50 7.20 -11.41
N LYS A 114 -17.05 6.94 -10.22
CA LYS A 114 -16.46 6.05 -9.23
C LYS A 114 -16.52 4.60 -9.70
N ILE A 115 -15.37 3.96 -9.84
CA ILE A 115 -15.27 2.51 -10.00
C ILE A 115 -15.53 1.83 -8.65
N GLY A 116 -14.91 2.32 -7.57
CA GLY A 116 -15.04 1.77 -6.22
C GLY A 116 -14.28 2.61 -5.20
N SER A 117 -14.16 2.13 -3.96
CA SER A 117 -13.40 2.80 -2.89
C SER A 117 -12.68 1.79 -2.01
N GLY A 118 -11.55 2.17 -1.41
CA GLY A 118 -10.80 1.29 -0.52
C GLY A 118 -9.74 2.01 0.28
N GLU A 119 -9.05 1.27 1.15
CA GLU A 119 -7.89 1.79 1.90
C GLU A 119 -6.64 1.88 1.04
N THR A 120 -6.43 0.87 0.20
CA THR A 120 -5.30 0.78 -0.72
C THR A 120 -5.80 0.33 -2.08
N LEU A 121 -5.35 1.00 -3.14
CA LEU A 121 -5.51 0.55 -4.52
C LEU A 121 -4.24 -0.13 -4.98
N GLN A 122 -4.37 -1.35 -5.49
CA GLN A 122 -3.35 -1.98 -6.32
C GLN A 122 -3.74 -1.74 -7.77
N PHE A 123 -2.92 -0.95 -8.48
CA PHE A 123 -3.16 -0.53 -9.84
C PHE A 123 -2.08 -1.06 -10.77
N ALA A 124 -2.48 -1.79 -11.81
CA ALA A 124 -1.56 -2.25 -12.83
C ALA A 124 -2.03 -1.85 -14.23
N ALA A 125 -1.09 -1.43 -15.08
CA ALA A 125 -1.33 -1.28 -16.51
C ALA A 125 -0.79 -2.50 -17.26
N LEU A 126 -1.62 -3.05 -18.14
CA LEU A 126 -1.25 -4.15 -19.02
C LEU A 126 -1.31 -3.66 -20.46
N ARG A 127 -0.27 -3.95 -21.24
CA ARG A 127 -0.23 -3.66 -22.68
C ARG A 127 -0.34 -4.95 -23.48
N LYS A 128 -1.25 -4.95 -24.47
CA LYS A 128 -1.41 -6.06 -25.40
C LYS A 128 -0.17 -6.19 -26.29
N GLN A 129 0.37 -7.40 -26.37
CA GLN A 129 1.51 -7.75 -27.22
C GLN A 129 1.03 -8.18 -28.62
N PRO A 130 1.93 -8.17 -29.64
CA PRO A 130 1.58 -8.61 -30.99
C PRO A 130 1.09 -10.06 -31.08
N ASP A 131 1.53 -10.93 -30.17
CA ASP A 131 1.10 -12.32 -30.05
C ASP A 131 -0.26 -12.50 -29.34
N GLY A 132 -0.89 -11.39 -28.93
CA GLY A 132 -2.19 -11.38 -28.25
C GLY A 132 -2.12 -11.54 -26.72
N THR A 133 -0.92 -11.75 -26.15
CA THR A 133 -0.72 -11.81 -24.71
C THR A 133 -0.71 -10.41 -24.07
N TRP A 134 -0.70 -10.35 -22.74
CA TRP A 134 -0.68 -9.10 -21.98
C TRP A 134 0.58 -9.05 -21.12
N ALA A 135 1.28 -7.91 -21.15
CA ALA A 135 2.46 -7.68 -20.32
C ALA A 135 2.23 -6.51 -19.37
N LEU A 136 2.69 -6.64 -18.12
CA LEU A 136 2.73 -5.51 -17.18
C LEU A 136 3.67 -4.43 -17.74
N VAL A 137 3.20 -3.20 -17.68
CA VAL A 137 3.97 -2.00 -18.02
C VAL A 137 3.78 -0.98 -16.92
N GLU A 138 4.72 -0.05 -16.81
CA GLU A 138 4.54 1.07 -15.91
C GLU A 138 3.31 1.90 -16.34
N PRO A 139 2.35 2.16 -15.44
CA PRO A 139 1.24 3.03 -15.75
C PRO A 139 1.70 4.48 -15.88
N ALA A 140 1.10 5.22 -16.82
CA ALA A 140 1.38 6.63 -16.96
C ALA A 140 0.83 7.41 -15.75
N VAL A 141 1.61 8.38 -15.27
CA VAL A 141 1.29 9.16 -14.06
C VAL A 141 -0.04 9.90 -14.22
N ASP A 142 -0.31 10.48 -15.39
CA ASP A 142 -1.53 11.23 -15.69
C ASP A 142 -2.80 10.35 -15.65
N ILE A 143 -2.69 9.07 -16.03
CA ILE A 143 -3.78 8.10 -15.90
C ILE A 143 -4.07 7.80 -14.43
N LEU A 144 -3.03 7.63 -13.62
CA LEU A 144 -3.19 7.44 -12.18
C LEU A 144 -3.78 8.68 -11.52
N GLU A 145 -3.32 9.89 -11.89
CA GLU A 145 -3.89 11.14 -11.40
C GLU A 145 -5.39 11.21 -11.69
N ARG A 146 -5.83 10.95 -12.92
CA ARG A 146 -7.26 10.89 -13.27
C ARG A 146 -8.03 9.84 -12.45
N THR A 147 -7.36 8.75 -12.09
CA THR A 147 -7.94 7.64 -11.35
C THR A 147 -8.18 7.99 -9.88
N VAL A 148 -7.24 8.67 -9.21
CA VAL A 148 -7.30 8.90 -7.76
C VAL A 148 -7.66 10.34 -7.37
N SER A 149 -7.64 11.27 -8.32
CA SER A 149 -7.98 12.67 -8.05
C SER A 149 -9.41 12.83 -7.55
N THR A 150 -9.57 13.81 -6.66
CA THR A 150 -10.89 14.31 -6.28
C THR A 150 -11.28 15.39 -7.29
N PRO A 151 -12.53 15.42 -7.80
CA PRO A 151 -13.00 16.54 -8.61
C PRO A 151 -12.94 17.87 -7.85
#